data_AF-A0A7R8WU03-F1
#
_entry.id   AF-A0A7R8WU03-F1
#
_cell.length_a   1.000
_cell.length_b   1.000
_cell.length_c   1.000
_cell.angle_alpha   90.00
_cell.angle_beta   90.00
_cell.angle_gamma   90.00
#
_symmetry.space_group_name_H-M   'P 1'
#
loop_
_entity.id
_entity.type
_entity.pdbx_description
1 polymer ?
#
loop_
_entity_poly.entity_id
_entity_poly.type
_entity_poly.pdbx_seq_one_letter_code
_entity_poly.pdbx_strand_id
1 'polypeptide(L)'
;MNNPGGGPPRGGNSQAPKRPPVNQAALQKIFIQRDYSEGTAVQFQSSFPPELEGRISSEIFERTLSEINGIFAEAESLSCATYWHSCLACLTGYLSLLCCDTGYEK
;
A
#
# COMPACT_ATOMS: atom_id res chain seq x y z
N MET A 1 -56.24 -37.33 -9.42
CA MET A 1 -55.67 -36.24 -8.62
C MET A 1 -54.19 -36.49 -8.39
N ASN A 2 -53.34 -35.52 -8.76
CA ASN A 2 -52.06 -35.09 -8.13
C ASN A 2 -50.99 -36.16 -7.79
N ASN A 3 -49.70 -36.09 -8.13
CA ASN A 3 -48.80 -35.10 -8.76
C ASN A 3 -47.43 -35.82 -8.89
N PRO A 4 -46.68 -35.85 -10.03
CA PRO A 4 -45.34 -36.41 -10.04
C PRO A 4 -44.34 -35.39 -9.49
N GLY A 5 -43.63 -35.75 -8.42
CA GLY A 5 -42.67 -34.88 -7.74
C GLY A 5 -41.57 -34.39 -8.66
N GLY A 6 -41.36 -33.07 -8.66
CA GLY A 6 -40.24 -32.41 -9.33
C GLY A 6 -38.92 -32.78 -8.68
N GLY A 7 -37.98 -33.29 -9.48
CA GLY A 7 -36.57 -33.37 -9.09
C GLY A 7 -35.94 -31.97 -9.02
N PRO A 8 -34.95 -31.75 -8.14
CA PRO A 8 -34.29 -30.45 -8.02
C PRO A 8 -33.43 -30.14 -9.26
N PRO A 9 -33.18 -28.85 -9.56
CA PRO A 9 -32.46 -28.46 -10.76
C PRO A 9 -30.98 -28.81 -10.64
N ARG A 10 -30.44 -29.28 -11.76
CA ARG A 10 -29.03 -29.57 -12.00
C ARG A 10 -28.23 -28.27 -11.88
N GLY A 11 -27.60 -28.06 -10.72
CA GLY A 11 -26.69 -26.95 -10.47
C GLY A 11 -25.51 -26.99 -11.43
N GLY A 12 -25.45 -26.01 -12.33
CA GLY A 12 -24.34 -25.80 -13.25
C GLY A 12 -23.08 -25.46 -12.45
N ASN A 13 -22.08 -26.33 -12.54
CA ASN A 13 -20.77 -26.10 -11.93
C ASN A 13 -20.00 -25.14 -12.85
N SER A 14 -20.28 -23.84 -12.76
CA SER A 14 -19.47 -22.79 -13.37
C SER A 14 -18.16 -22.69 -12.61
N GLN A 15 -17.23 -23.59 -12.92
CA GLN A 15 -15.90 -23.57 -12.36
C GLN A 15 -15.12 -22.46 -13.07
N ALA A 16 -15.07 -21.28 -12.44
CA ALA A 16 -14.12 -20.24 -12.81
C ALA A 16 -12.71 -20.85 -12.90
N PRO A 17 -11.87 -20.42 -13.86
CA PRO A 17 -10.54 -21.00 -14.05
C PRO A 17 -9.74 -20.84 -12.75
N LYS A 18 -9.46 -21.96 -12.08
CA LYS A 18 -8.58 -21.98 -10.91
C LYS A 18 -7.20 -21.57 -11.40
N ARG A 19 -6.72 -20.41 -10.93
CA ARG A 19 -5.35 -19.96 -11.11
C ARG A 19 -4.42 -21.13 -10.70
N PRO A 20 -3.43 -21.50 -11.52
CA PRO A 20 -2.53 -22.60 -11.16
C PRO A 20 -1.91 -22.29 -9.79
N PRO A 21 -1.78 -23.29 -8.90
CA PRO A 21 -1.13 -23.09 -7.61
C PRO A 21 0.33 -22.71 -7.89
N VAL A 22 0.69 -21.46 -7.60
CA VAL A 22 2.10 -21.07 -7.59
C VAL A 22 2.76 -21.88 -6.48
N ASN A 23 3.77 -22.68 -6.81
CA ASN A 23 4.45 -23.52 -5.85
C ASN A 23 5.33 -22.61 -4.97
N GLN A 24 4.73 -22.05 -3.91
CA GLN A 24 5.36 -21.10 -3.00
C GLN A 24 6.63 -21.67 -2.32
N ALA A 25 6.78 -23.00 -2.30
CA ALA A 25 7.94 -23.69 -1.73
C ALA A 25 9.27 -23.40 -2.45
N ALA A 26 9.26 -22.81 -3.66
CA ALA A 26 10.47 -22.51 -4.43
C ALA A 26 10.87 -21.02 -4.43
N LEU A 27 10.14 -20.14 -3.73
CA LEU A 27 10.42 -18.71 -3.69
C LEU A 27 11.15 -18.35 -2.39
N GLN A 28 12.45 -18.05 -2.50
CA GLN A 28 13.22 -17.51 -1.38
C GLN A 28 12.81 -16.04 -1.16
N LYS A 29 12.27 -15.75 0.03
CA LYS A 29 11.89 -14.40 0.43
C LYS A 29 12.90 -13.87 1.43
N ILE A 30 13.41 -12.66 1.18
CA ILE A 30 14.39 -11.98 2.03
C ILE A 30 13.77 -10.68 2.51
N PHE A 31 14.00 -10.34 3.78
CA PHE A 31 13.44 -9.16 4.43
C PHE A 31 14.56 -8.19 4.77
N ILE A 32 14.45 -6.96 4.28
CA ILE A 32 15.33 -5.86 4.67
C ILE A 32 14.66 -5.07 5.79
N GLN A 33 15.37 -4.91 6.91
CA GLN A 33 14.84 -4.19 8.06
C GLN A 33 14.87 -2.68 7.82
N ARG A 34 13.95 -1.97 8.47
CA ARG A 34 13.97 -0.51 8.54
C ARG A 34 15.19 -0.07 9.35
N ASP A 35 15.78 1.03 8.94
CA ASP A 35 16.79 1.73 9.74
C ASP A 35 16.12 2.84 10.56
N TYR A 36 16.37 2.85 11.87
CA TYR A 36 15.81 3.81 12.83
C TYR A 36 16.87 4.79 13.36
N SER A 37 18.08 4.78 12.80
CA SER A 37 19.18 5.67 13.19
C SER A 37 18.81 7.15 13.13
N GLU A 38 18.12 7.56 12.06
CA GLU A 38 17.62 8.93 11.83
C GLU A 38 16.20 9.16 12.39
N GLY A 39 15.77 8.35 13.37
CA GLY A 39 14.50 8.50 14.05
C GLY A 39 13.30 7.95 13.27
N THR A 40 12.28 8.78 13.07
CA THR A 40 11.00 8.33 12.48
C THR A 40 10.94 8.43 10.96
N ALA A 41 11.98 8.94 10.28
CA ALA A 41 12.06 8.96 8.83
C ALA A 41 12.10 7.53 8.26
N VAL A 42 11.39 7.27 7.15
CA VAL A 42 11.33 5.95 6.51
C VAL A 42 12.60 5.71 5.68
N GLN A 43 13.47 4.83 6.18
CA GLN A 43 14.66 4.35 5.46
C GLN A 43 14.92 2.87 5.72
N PHE A 44 15.55 2.19 4.77
CA PHE A 44 15.95 0.79 4.86
C PHE A 44 17.46 0.66 5.06
N GLN A 45 17.86 -0.37 5.82
CA GLN A 45 19.27 -0.70 6.07
C GLN A 45 19.97 -1.15 4.79
N SER A 46 21.11 -0.54 4.47
CA SER A 46 21.93 -0.83 3.29
C SER A 46 22.85 -2.04 3.41
N SER A 47 22.80 -2.78 4.52
CA SER A 47 23.60 -3.99 4.70
C SER A 47 23.22 -5.05 3.66
N PHE A 48 24.20 -5.53 2.89
CA PHE A 48 23.98 -6.57 1.90
C PHE A 48 23.64 -7.92 2.55
N PRO A 49 22.50 -8.54 2.24
CA PRO A 49 22.12 -9.83 2.81
C PRO A 49 23.00 -10.96 2.25
N PRO A 50 23.60 -11.83 3.10
CA PRO A 50 24.41 -12.95 2.63
C PRO A 50 23.61 -13.95 1.78
N GLU A 51 22.29 -14.06 1.98
CA GLU A 51 21.41 -14.92 1.20
C GLU A 51 21.27 -14.46 -0.27
N LEU A 52 21.62 -13.21 -0.58
CA LEU A 52 21.63 -12.65 -1.92
C LEU A 52 22.98 -12.80 -2.63
N GLU A 53 24.01 -13.29 -1.94
CA GLU A 53 25.34 -13.47 -2.51
C GLU A 53 25.32 -14.49 -3.66
N GLY A 54 25.91 -14.11 -4.78
CA GLY A 54 25.87 -14.90 -6.03
C GLY A 54 24.52 -14.92 -6.73
N ARG A 55 23.48 -14.23 -6.22
CA ARG A 55 22.18 -14.06 -6.89
C ARG A 55 22.02 -12.68 -7.52
N ILE A 56 22.49 -11.64 -6.83
CA ILE A 56 22.55 -10.26 -7.34
C ILE A 56 23.91 -9.65 -6.98
N SER A 57 24.35 -8.63 -7.70
CA SER A 57 25.55 -7.89 -7.29
C SER A 57 25.23 -6.94 -6.13
N SER A 58 26.18 -6.78 -5.22
CA SER A 58 26.10 -5.84 -4.11
C SER A 58 25.89 -4.40 -4.60
N GLU A 59 26.53 -4.02 -5.71
CA GLU A 59 26.36 -2.69 -6.33
C GLU A 59 24.92 -2.41 -6.79
N ILE A 60 24.25 -3.40 -7.40
CA ILE A 60 22.86 -3.25 -7.84
C ILE A 60 21.94 -3.15 -6.62
N PHE A 61 22.18 -3.97 -5.60
CA PHE A 61 21.43 -3.91 -4.35
C PHE A 61 21.53 -2.53 -3.69
N GLU A 62 22.75 -2.03 -3.51
CA GLU A 62 23.01 -0.73 -2.89
C GLU A 62 22.38 0.42 -3.68
N ARG A 63 22.52 0.43 -5.01
CA ARG A 63 21.87 1.42 -5.87
C ARG A 63 20.36 1.38 -5.72
N THR A 64 19.77 0.19 -5.82
CA THR A 64 18.32 0.01 -5.74
C THR A 64 17.81 0.49 -4.38
N LEU A 65 18.50 0.15 -3.29
CA LEU A 65 18.09 0.56 -1.96
C LEU A 65 18.27 2.06 -1.74
N SER A 66 19.33 2.65 -2.30
CA SER A 66 19.52 4.11 -2.31
C SER A 66 18.41 4.83 -3.07
N GLU A 67 17.95 4.31 -4.20
CA GLU A 67 16.82 4.85 -4.95
C GLU A 67 15.53 4.76 -4.14
N ILE A 68 15.25 3.60 -3.52
CA ILE A 68 14.07 3.41 -2.66
C ILE A 68 14.09 4.40 -1.49
N ASN A 69 15.20 4.50 -0.77
CA ASN A 69 15.35 5.44 0.35
C ASN A 69 15.21 6.90 -0.13
N GLY A 70 15.71 7.22 -1.32
CA GLY A 70 15.55 8.54 -1.94
C GLY A 70 14.08 8.89 -2.21
N ILE A 71 13.29 7.94 -2.72
CA ILE A 71 11.85 8.13 -2.95
C ILE A 71 11.12 8.40 -1.63
N PHE A 72 11.47 7.68 -0.56
CA PHE A 72 10.87 7.93 0.76
C PHE A 72 11.28 9.28 1.33
N ALA A 73 12.54 9.67 1.19
CA ALA A 73 13.03 10.98 1.62
C ALA A 73 12.32 12.12 0.87
N GLU A 74 12.12 11.98 -0.44
CA GLU A 74 11.37 12.95 -1.24
C GLU A 74 9.90 13.00 -0.80
N ALA A 75 9.26 11.86 -0.58
CA ALA A 75 7.86 11.80 -0.14
C ALA A 75 7.64 12.46 1.24
N GLU A 76 8.64 12.41 2.11
CA GLU A 76 8.61 13.11 3.40
C GLU A 76 8.86 14.62 3.28
N SER A 77 9.46 15.08 2.18
CA SER A 77 9.68 16.49 1.92
C SER A 77 8.35 17.21 1.60
N LEU A 78 7.60 17.53 2.66
CA LEU A 78 6.41 18.37 2.55
C LEU A 78 6.82 19.77 2.08
N SER A 79 6.44 20.12 0.85
CA SER A 79 6.65 21.46 0.32
C SER A 79 5.89 22.52 1.12
N CYS A 80 6.48 23.71 1.27
CA CYS A 80 5.84 24.88 1.88
C CYS A 80 4.46 25.21 1.26
N ALA A 81 4.25 24.85 -0.01
CA ALA A 81 2.97 25.00 -0.70
C ALA A 81 1.86 24.13 -0.09
N THR A 82 2.19 22.90 0.32
CA THR A 82 1.25 21.98 0.98
C THR A 82 0.80 22.54 2.32
N TYR A 83 1.72 23.14 3.09
CA TYR A 83 1.39 23.79 4.35
C TYR A 83 0.38 24.94 4.17
N TRP A 84 0.63 25.83 3.20
CA TRP A 84 -0.28 26.93 2.92
C TRP A 84 -1.66 26.45 2.46
N HIS A 85 -1.69 25.43 1.60
CA HIS A 85 -2.94 24.82 1.16
C HIS A 85 -3.72 24.21 2.32
N SER A 86 -3.05 23.52 3.25
CA SER A 86 -3.67 23.00 4.47
C SER A 86 -4.22 24.11 5.37
N CYS A 87 -3.50 25.21 5.55
CA CYS A 87 -4.00 26.36 6.31
C CYS A 87 -5.23 26.99 5.65
N LEU A 88 -5.19 27.24 4.34
CA LEU A 88 -6.31 27.80 3.60
C LEU A 88 -7.54 26.89 3.62
N ALA A 89 -7.36 25.57 3.50
CA ALA A 89 -8.46 24.62 3.58
C ALA A 89 -9.17 24.70 4.94
N CYS A 90 -8.41 24.74 6.04
CA CYS A 90 -8.96 24.91 7.38
C CYS A 90 -9.69 26.25 7.53
N LEU A 91 -9.05 27.36 7.13
CA LEU A 91 -9.64 28.70 7.21
C LEU A 91 -10.93 28.79 6.40
N THR A 92 -10.94 28.24 5.19
CA THR A 92 -12.11 28.20 4.31
C THR A 92 -13.24 27.37 4.93
N GLY A 93 -12.91 26.24 5.57
CA GLY A 93 -13.88 25.43 6.30
C GLY A 93 -14.55 26.20 7.45
N TYR A 94 -13.77 26.91 8.26
CA TYR A 94 -14.33 27.75 9.32
C TYR A 94 -15.13 28.93 8.78
N LEU A 95 -14.67 29.55 7.69
CA LEU A 95 -15.38 30.66 7.06
C LEU A 95 -16.73 30.21 6.49
N SER A 96 -16.80 28.99 5.96
CA SER A 96 -18.05 28.37 5.50
C SER A 96 -19.09 28.28 6.62
N LEU A 97 -18.69 27.96 7.86
CA LEU A 97 -19.61 27.92 9.01
C LEU A 97 -20.15 29.32 9.40
N LEU A 98 -19.43 30.38 9.07
CA LEU A 98 -19.83 31.76 9.35
C LEU A 98 -20.63 32.38 8.19
N CYS A 99 -20.38 31.93 6.96
CA CYS A 99 -20.97 32.51 5.75
C CYS A 99 -22.13 31.68 5.19
N CYS A 100 -22.23 30.40 5.53
CA CYS A 100 -23.34 29.54 5.18
C CYS A 100 -24.17 29.26 6.44
N ASP A 101 -25.47 29.54 6.35
CA ASP A 101 -26.41 29.27 7.44
C ASP A 101 -26.42 27.75 7.68
N THR A 102 -25.79 27.32 8.78
CA THR A 102 -25.89 25.93 9.21
C THR A 102 -27.31 25.78 9.74
N GLY A 103 -28.21 25.24 8.93
CA GLY A 103 -29.59 24.89 9.32
C GLY A 103 -29.63 23.77 10.37
N TYR A 104 -28.89 23.96 11.46
CA TYR A 104 -28.87 23.08 12.62
C TYR A 104 -30.10 23.45 13.45
N GLU A 105 -31.24 22.92 13.05
CA GLU A 105 -32.46 22.94 13.87
C GLU A 105 -32.17 22.09 15.12
N LYS A 106 -32.44 22.66 16.30
CA LYS A 106 -32.15 22.05 17.60
C LYS A 106 -33.35 21.29 18.13
#